data_AF-A0A950BIP3-F1
#
_entry.id   AF-A0A950BIP3-F1
#
_cell.length_a   1.000
_cell.length_b   1.000
_cell.length_c   1.000
_cell.angle_alpha   90.00
_cell.angle_beta   90.00
_cell.angle_gamma   90.00
#
_symmetry.space_group_name_H-M   'P 1'
#
loop_
_entity.id
_entity.type
_entity.pdbx_description
1 polymer ?
#
loop_
_entity_poly.entity_id
_entity_poly.type
_entity_poly.pdbx_seq_one_letter_code
_entity_poly.pdbx_strand_id
1 'polypeptide(L)'
;DDDPAGAHGNPALIRFDDRWQGSQQQNLATEVGDFVLLRADGQWAYQLAVVVDDAEQHITHVVRGADLLDSTARQIWLQQCLGVTTPAYLHVPVVMNEEGEKLSKQTGAQALDASRPLEALMNAARHLGLALHEPAPPTLEAFQADAIDAWKRRLAQLPAA
;
A
#
# COMPACT_ATOMS: atom_id res chain seq x y z
N ASP A 1 -10.06 11.17 41.08
CA ASP A 1 -11.16 10.64 40.27
C ASP A 1 -10.68 9.42 39.53
N ASP A 2 -11.04 8.28 40.12
CA ASP A 2 -10.85 6.93 39.61
C ASP A 2 -11.52 6.74 38.25
N ASP A 3 -10.84 6.09 37.31
CA ASP A 3 -11.50 5.29 36.29
C ASP A 3 -11.11 3.81 36.49
N PRO A 4 -12.04 2.95 36.97
CA PRO A 4 -11.80 1.53 37.16
C PRO A 4 -12.20 0.77 35.89
N ALA A 5 -11.28 0.60 34.95
CA ALA A 5 -11.50 -0.27 33.79
C ALA A 5 -10.22 -0.96 33.31
N GLY A 6 -9.74 -1.93 34.10
CA GLY A 6 -8.92 -3.00 33.57
C GLY A 6 -9.78 -3.88 32.62
N ALA A 7 -9.30 -4.06 31.39
CA ALA A 7 -9.73 -5.03 30.34
C ALA A 7 -10.27 -4.45 29.02
N HIS A 8 -9.87 -3.26 28.59
CA HIS A 8 -10.01 -2.84 27.19
C HIS A 8 -8.61 -2.60 26.63
N GLY A 9 -8.19 -3.38 25.63
CA GLY A 9 -6.92 -3.14 24.93
C GLY A 9 -6.85 -1.68 24.50
N ASN A 10 -5.65 -1.09 24.54
CA ASN A 10 -5.45 0.32 24.17
C ASN A 10 -6.13 0.59 22.81
N PRO A 11 -7.23 1.37 22.73
CA PRO A 11 -8.00 1.53 21.50
C PRO A 11 -7.18 2.17 20.38
N ALA A 12 -6.09 2.86 20.72
CA ALA A 12 -5.19 3.45 19.75
C ALA A 12 -4.21 2.45 19.12
N LEU A 13 -4.15 1.20 19.59
CA LEU A 13 -3.25 0.18 19.05
C LEU A 13 -3.88 -0.50 17.84
N ILE A 14 -3.43 -0.11 16.65
CA ILE A 14 -3.84 -0.75 15.40
C ILE A 14 -2.86 -1.86 15.03
N ARG A 15 -3.40 -3.01 14.66
CA ARG A 15 -2.67 -4.16 14.11
C ARG A 15 -3.29 -4.53 12.78
N PHE A 16 -2.47 -4.83 11.79
CA PHE A 16 -2.94 -5.36 10.51
C PHE A 16 -1.84 -6.21 9.88
N ASP A 17 -2.24 -7.19 9.09
CA ASP A 17 -1.32 -8.00 8.32
C ASP A 17 -1.22 -7.44 6.89
N ASP A 18 0.00 -7.09 6.47
CA ASP A 18 0.28 -6.78 5.08
C ASP A 18 0.80 -8.02 4.37
N ARG A 19 0.26 -8.35 3.19
CA ARG A 19 0.69 -9.56 2.47
C ARG A 19 2.15 -9.54 2.06
N TRP A 20 2.76 -8.38 1.85
CA TRP A 20 4.16 -8.27 1.45
C TRP A 20 5.07 -7.85 2.60
N GLN A 21 4.64 -6.87 3.40
CA GLN A 21 5.43 -6.28 4.48
C GLN A 21 5.31 -7.07 5.81
N GLY A 22 4.40 -8.04 5.87
CA GLY A 22 4.13 -8.85 7.07
C GLY A 22 3.29 -8.11 8.10
N SER A 23 3.21 -8.67 9.31
CA SER A 23 2.42 -8.10 10.40
C SER A 23 2.93 -6.72 10.83
N GLN A 24 2.02 -5.76 10.87
CA GLN A 24 2.26 -4.38 11.26
C GLN A 24 1.52 -4.05 12.56
N GLN A 25 2.08 -3.13 13.32
CA GLN A 25 1.47 -2.62 14.55
C GLN A 25 1.88 -1.17 14.76
N GLN A 26 0.93 -0.31 15.11
CA GLN A 26 1.20 1.08 15.48
C GLN A 26 0.23 1.55 16.57
N ASN A 27 0.76 2.20 17.60
CA ASN A 27 -0.02 2.89 18.63
C ASN A 27 -0.22 4.35 18.24
N LEU A 28 -1.40 4.67 17.72
CA LEU A 28 -1.71 6.00 17.19
C LEU A 28 -1.62 7.09 18.27
N ALA A 29 -1.94 6.81 19.53
CA ALA A 29 -1.93 7.82 20.59
C ALA A 29 -0.51 8.28 20.93
N THR A 30 0.47 7.38 20.87
CA THR A 30 1.86 7.66 21.27
C THR A 30 2.77 7.95 20.09
N GLU A 31 2.48 7.40 18.91
CA GLU A 31 3.36 7.49 17.74
C GLU A 31 2.90 8.53 16.71
N VAL A 32 1.61 8.91 16.73
CA VAL A 32 1.02 9.80 15.71
C VAL A 32 0.37 11.02 16.36
N GLY A 33 -0.46 10.82 17.38
CA GLY A 33 -1.35 11.83 17.95
C GLY A 33 -2.50 12.18 17.02
N ASP A 34 -3.13 13.33 17.29
CA ASP A 34 -4.22 13.85 16.47
C ASP A 34 -3.73 14.22 15.07
N PHE A 35 -4.46 13.78 14.05
CA PHE A 35 -4.15 14.08 12.65
C PHE A 35 -5.31 14.79 11.96
N VAL A 36 -4.96 15.65 11.00
CA VAL A 36 -5.91 16.53 10.30
C VAL A 36 -6.83 15.72 9.39
N LEU A 37 -8.15 15.97 9.47
CA LEU A 37 -9.16 15.43 8.55
C LEU A 37 -9.66 16.48 7.56
N LEU A 38 -9.89 17.72 8.01
CA LEU A 38 -10.23 18.86 7.17
C LEU A 38 -9.18 19.95 7.37
N ARG A 39 -8.55 20.36 6.29
CA ARG A 39 -7.56 21.43 6.31
C ARG A 39 -8.23 22.79 6.37
N ALA A 40 -7.51 23.79 6.87
CA ALA A 40 -8.00 25.17 6.97
C ALA A 40 -8.33 25.81 5.61
N ASP A 41 -7.76 25.30 4.52
CA ASP A 41 -8.06 25.72 3.15
C ASP A 41 -9.31 25.03 2.55
N GLY A 42 -10.06 24.27 3.37
CA GLY A 42 -11.31 23.62 2.98
C GLY A 42 -11.15 22.27 2.28
N GLN A 43 -9.92 21.78 2.11
CA GLN A 43 -9.67 20.49 1.47
C GLN A 43 -9.65 19.35 2.50
N TRP A 44 -10.37 18.26 2.20
CA TRP A 44 -10.30 17.03 2.99
C TRP A 44 -8.91 16.40 2.87
N ALA A 45 -8.37 15.94 4.00
CA ALA A 45 -7.08 15.28 4.06
C ALA A 45 -7.18 13.88 3.43
N TYR A 46 -6.07 13.45 2.83
CA TYR A 46 -5.94 12.13 2.19
C TYR A 46 -6.41 10.98 3.11
N GLN A 47 -6.16 11.08 4.42
CA GLN A 47 -6.53 10.04 5.39
C GLN A 47 -8.04 9.76 5.41
N LEU A 48 -8.87 10.80 5.31
CA LEU A 48 -10.33 10.62 5.30
C LEU A 48 -10.86 10.34 3.89
N ALA A 49 -10.37 11.07 2.89
CA ALA A 49 -10.85 10.94 1.51
C ALA A 49 -10.73 9.50 1.01
N VAL A 50 -9.56 8.87 1.18
CA VAL A 50 -9.34 7.49 0.70
C VAL A 50 -10.24 6.47 1.40
N VAL A 51 -10.50 6.66 2.70
CA VAL A 51 -11.35 5.73 3.48
C VAL A 51 -12.79 5.77 3.01
N VAL A 52 -13.30 6.98 2.75
CA VAL A 52 -14.68 7.18 2.28
C VAL A 52 -14.83 6.65 0.85
N ASP A 53 -13.90 7.00 -0.04
CA ASP A 53 -13.96 6.59 -1.45
C ASP A 53 -13.83 5.07 -1.60
N ASP A 54 -12.88 4.43 -0.89
CA ASP A 54 -12.70 2.97 -0.92
C ASP A 54 -13.95 2.24 -0.39
N ALA A 55 -14.58 2.78 0.66
CA ALA A 55 -15.79 2.21 1.24
C ALA A 55 -17.00 2.32 0.28
N GLU A 56 -17.20 3.48 -0.35
CA GLU A 56 -18.26 3.70 -1.34
C GLU A 56 -18.09 2.79 -2.57
N GLN A 57 -16.83 2.59 -3.00
CA GLN A 57 -16.49 1.73 -4.13
C GLN A 57 -16.42 0.23 -3.78
N HIS A 58 -16.64 -0.13 -2.50
CA HIS A 58 -16.57 -1.50 -2.01
C HIS A 58 -15.22 -2.18 -2.29
N ILE A 59 -14.13 -1.43 -2.15
CA ILE A 59 -12.77 -1.95 -2.34
C ILE A 59 -12.49 -3.01 -1.27
N THR A 60 -12.08 -4.21 -1.72
CA THR A 60 -11.75 -5.33 -0.84
C THR A 60 -10.26 -5.55 -0.64
N HIS A 61 -9.44 -5.05 -1.58
CA HIS A 61 -7.98 -5.21 -1.58
C HIS A 61 -7.33 -3.91 -2.02
N VAL A 62 -6.44 -3.37 -1.18
CA VAL A 62 -5.64 -2.18 -1.48
C VAL A 62 -4.21 -2.62 -1.79
N VAL A 63 -3.80 -2.44 -3.04
CA VAL A 63 -2.44 -2.71 -3.52
C VAL A 63 -1.77 -1.39 -3.87
N ARG A 64 -0.77 -0.96 -3.10
CA ARG A 64 -0.10 0.35 -3.26
C ARG A 64 1.37 0.32 -2.84
N GLY A 65 2.11 1.41 -3.01
CA GLY A 65 3.52 1.49 -2.63
C GLY A 65 3.74 1.51 -1.12
N ALA A 66 4.83 0.90 -0.65
CA ALA A 66 5.20 0.81 0.77
C ALA A 66 5.49 2.17 1.44
N ASP A 67 5.63 3.24 0.68
CA ASP A 67 5.68 4.60 1.20
C ASP A 67 4.37 5.06 1.87
N LEU A 68 3.27 4.36 1.63
CA LEU A 68 1.98 4.63 2.26
C LEU A 68 1.67 3.69 3.45
N LEU A 69 2.58 2.78 3.79
CA LEU A 69 2.38 1.77 4.84
C LEU A 69 1.99 2.43 6.18
N ASP A 70 2.73 3.46 6.59
CA ASP A 70 2.51 4.18 7.86
C ASP A 70 1.17 4.93 7.92
N SER A 71 0.52 5.17 6.78
CA SER A 71 -0.83 5.75 6.76
C SER A 71 -1.94 4.74 7.00
N THR A 72 -1.64 3.46 6.83
CA THR A 72 -2.63 2.38 6.90
C THR A 72 -3.25 2.27 8.29
N ALA A 73 -2.46 2.40 9.36
CA ALA A 73 -2.99 2.35 10.72
C ALA A 73 -4.01 3.47 11.00
N ARG A 74 -3.72 4.70 10.57
CA ARG A 74 -4.66 5.83 10.67
C ARG A 74 -5.95 5.58 9.88
N GLN A 75 -5.82 5.02 8.68
CA GLN A 75 -6.96 4.72 7.80
C GLN A 75 -7.83 3.60 8.37
N ILE A 76 -7.23 2.55 8.91
CA ILE A 76 -7.95 1.47 9.60
C ILE A 76 -8.70 2.01 10.82
N TRP A 77 -8.07 2.88 11.61
CA TRP A 77 -8.76 3.53 12.73
C TRP A 77 -9.98 4.34 12.25
N LEU A 78 -9.84 5.13 11.19
CA LEU A 78 -10.98 5.86 10.60
C LEU A 78 -12.07 4.91 10.08
N GLN A 79 -11.70 3.80 9.44
CA GLN A 79 -12.66 2.78 8.99
C GLN A 79 -13.47 2.22 10.16
N GLN A 80 -12.80 1.92 11.29
CA GLN A 80 -13.44 1.45 12.51
C GLN A 80 -14.39 2.51 13.09
N CYS A 81 -13.96 3.79 13.15
CA CYS A 81 -14.82 4.88 13.59
C CYS A 81 -16.06 5.08 12.72
N LEU A 82 -15.93 4.88 11.41
CA LEU A 82 -17.02 5.03 10.44
C LEU A 82 -17.87 3.76 10.29
N GLY A 83 -17.46 2.64 10.89
CA GLY A 83 -18.15 1.35 10.80
C GLY A 83 -18.12 0.73 9.40
N VAL A 84 -17.10 1.06 8.59
CA VAL A 84 -16.91 0.49 7.25
C VAL A 84 -15.94 -0.69 7.27
N THR A 85 -16.01 -1.54 6.25
CA THR A 85 -15.15 -2.74 6.13
C THR A 85 -13.68 -2.35 5.96
N THR A 86 -12.79 -3.05 6.66
CA THR A 86 -11.33 -2.95 6.43
C THR A 86 -10.90 -3.87 5.29
N PRO A 87 -10.28 -3.34 4.22
CA PRO A 87 -9.79 -4.16 3.11
C PRO A 87 -8.50 -4.92 3.49
N ALA A 88 -8.17 -5.92 2.68
CA ALA A 88 -6.85 -6.56 2.70
C ALA A 88 -5.79 -5.62 2.13
N TYR A 89 -4.58 -5.60 2.72
CA TYR A 89 -3.49 -4.72 2.30
C TYR A 89 -2.30 -5.49 1.71
N LEU A 90 -1.73 -4.95 0.64
CA LEU A 90 -0.45 -5.37 0.09
C LEU A 90 0.34 -4.14 -0.33
N HIS A 91 1.48 -3.90 0.32
CA HIS A 91 2.35 -2.77 0.04
C HIS A 91 3.60 -3.21 -0.76
N VAL A 92 3.68 -2.84 -2.04
CA VAL A 92 4.82 -3.20 -2.91
C VAL A 92 6.06 -2.34 -2.64
N PRO A 93 7.29 -2.87 -2.81
CA PRO A 93 8.51 -2.10 -2.63
C PRO A 93 8.57 -0.88 -3.54
N VAL A 94 9.00 0.25 -3.00
CA VAL A 94 9.22 1.46 -3.79
C VAL A 94 10.56 1.37 -4.51
N VAL A 95 10.64 1.93 -5.72
CA VAL A 95 11.91 2.02 -6.45
C VAL A 95 12.83 3.02 -5.74
N MET A 96 14.05 2.57 -5.43
CA MET A 96 15.11 3.41 -4.87
C MET A 96 16.17 3.66 -5.94
N ASN A 97 16.89 4.79 -5.87
CA ASN A 97 18.07 5.05 -6.70
C ASN A 97 19.28 4.24 -6.18
N GLU A 98 20.42 4.34 -6.87
CA GLU A 98 21.67 3.66 -6.49
C GLU A 98 22.21 4.10 -5.11
N GLU A 99 21.79 5.28 -4.64
CA GLU A 99 22.16 5.86 -3.34
C GLU A 99 21.17 5.47 -2.22
N GLY A 100 20.13 4.67 -2.54
CA GLY A 100 19.12 4.20 -1.60
C GLY A 100 17.98 5.20 -1.33
N GLU A 101 17.95 6.33 -2.04
CA GLU A 101 16.89 7.33 -1.94
C GLU A 101 15.68 6.94 -2.79
N LYS A 102 14.48 7.29 -2.32
CA LYS A 102 13.24 7.06 -3.07
C LYS A 102 13.30 7.78 -4.43
N LEU A 103 13.16 7.03 -5.53
CA LEU A 103 12.95 7.63 -6.84
C LEU A 103 11.62 8.37 -6.82
N SER A 104 11.71 9.69 -6.84
CA SER A 104 10.60 10.61 -6.80
C SER A 104 10.76 11.59 -7.95
N LYS A 105 9.67 12.28 -8.31
CA LYS A 105 9.73 13.37 -9.28
C LYS A 105 10.71 14.48 -8.87
N GLN A 106 11.03 14.61 -7.57
CA GLN A 106 11.98 15.59 -7.05
C GLN A 106 13.43 15.13 -7.13
N THR A 107 13.68 13.81 -7.10
CA THR A 107 15.02 13.19 -7.21
C THR A 107 15.38 12.82 -8.65
N GLY A 108 14.71 13.41 -9.63
CA GLY A 108 15.07 13.26 -11.04
C GLY A 108 14.67 11.93 -11.67
N ALA A 109 13.66 11.23 -11.12
CA ALA A 109 13.13 10.02 -11.72
C ALA A 109 12.75 10.26 -13.19
N GLN A 110 13.40 9.53 -14.09
CA GLN A 110 13.14 9.62 -15.52
C GLN A 110 11.67 9.29 -15.78
N ALA A 111 10.98 10.13 -16.57
CA ALA A 111 9.62 9.84 -16.99
C ALA A 111 9.58 8.51 -17.75
N LEU A 112 8.48 7.77 -17.61
CA LEU A 112 8.26 6.54 -18.36
C LEU A 112 8.33 6.84 -19.86
N ASP A 113 9.23 6.18 -20.57
CA ASP A 113 9.30 6.24 -22.03
C ASP A 113 8.18 5.39 -22.64
N ALA A 114 7.08 6.04 -22.99
CA ALA A 114 5.92 5.39 -23.60
C ALA A 114 6.22 4.81 -25.00
N SER A 115 7.36 5.13 -25.62
CA SER A 115 7.78 4.54 -26.90
C SER A 115 8.40 3.15 -26.74
N ARG A 116 8.85 2.79 -25.54
CA ARG A 116 9.45 1.49 -25.19
C ARG A 116 8.73 0.83 -24.01
N PRO A 117 7.41 0.59 -24.10
CA PRO A 117 6.60 0.17 -22.96
C PRO A 117 6.99 -1.22 -22.43
N LEU A 118 7.37 -2.15 -23.30
CA LEU A 118 7.75 -3.51 -22.90
C LEU A 118 8.99 -3.51 -22.00
N GLU A 119 9.98 -2.66 -22.28
CA GLU A 119 11.18 -2.55 -21.46
C GLU A 119 10.89 -1.93 -20.10
N ALA A 120 10.07 -0.88 -20.04
CA ALA A 120 9.64 -0.29 -18.78
C ALA A 120 8.88 -1.32 -17.92
N LEU A 121 8.02 -2.13 -18.54
CA LEU A 121 7.28 -3.20 -17.88
C LEU A 121 8.21 -4.33 -17.40
N MET A 122 9.20 -4.74 -18.20
CA MET A 122 10.21 -5.71 -17.78
C MET A 122 11.05 -5.19 -16.60
N ASN A 123 11.39 -3.90 -16.59
CA ASN A 123 12.08 -3.27 -15.46
C ASN A 123 11.22 -3.29 -14.19
N ALA A 124 9.93 -2.95 -14.31
CA ALA A 124 8.99 -3.03 -13.20
C ALA A 124 8.82 -4.46 -12.68
N ALA A 125 8.71 -5.45 -13.57
CA ALA A 125 8.62 -6.87 -13.21
C ALA A 125 9.88 -7.34 -12.45
N ARG A 126 11.07 -6.95 -12.92
CA ARG A 126 12.33 -7.23 -12.21
C ARG A 126 12.38 -6.59 -10.82
N HIS A 127 12.00 -5.32 -10.71
CA HIS A 127 11.94 -4.60 -9.43
C HIS A 127 10.99 -5.26 -8.43
N LEU A 128 9.84 -5.73 -8.91
CA LEU A 128 8.87 -6.47 -8.11
C LEU A 128 9.28 -7.95 -7.86
N GLY A 129 10.41 -8.40 -8.40
CA GLY A 129 10.85 -9.79 -8.26
C GLY A 129 9.91 -10.81 -8.91
N LEU A 130 9.18 -10.41 -9.96
CA LEU A 130 8.29 -11.29 -10.71
C LEU A 130 9.12 -12.20 -11.62
N ALA A 131 9.03 -13.51 -11.38
CA ALA A 131 9.68 -14.53 -12.21
C ALA A 131 8.87 -14.77 -13.49
N LEU A 132 9.22 -14.05 -14.55
CA LEU A 132 8.70 -14.24 -15.91
C LEU A 132 9.34 -15.47 -16.59
N HIS A 133 8.68 -16.02 -17.60
CA HIS A 133 9.20 -17.15 -18.38
C HIS A 133 10.29 -16.70 -19.36
N GLU A 134 11.18 -17.63 -19.69
CA GLU A 134 12.19 -17.48 -20.74
C GLU A 134 11.79 -18.27 -22.00
N PRO A 135 11.98 -17.73 -23.21
CA PRO A 135 12.52 -16.42 -23.52
C PRO A 135 11.56 -15.27 -23.13
N ALA A 136 12.12 -14.09 -22.85
CA ALA A 136 11.35 -12.90 -22.50
C ALA A 136 10.17 -12.64 -23.46
N PRO A 137 8.99 -12.23 -22.93
CA PRO A 137 7.79 -12.06 -23.73
C PRO A 137 7.99 -10.98 -24.80
N PRO A 138 7.72 -11.27 -26.10
CA PRO A 138 8.05 -10.35 -27.19
C PRO A 138 7.00 -9.26 -27.44
N THR A 139 5.83 -9.34 -26.79
CA THR A 139 4.70 -8.40 -26.98
C THR A 139 4.12 -7.99 -25.63
N LEU A 140 3.35 -6.89 -25.61
CA LEU A 140 2.64 -6.44 -24.42
C LEU A 140 1.61 -7.47 -23.93
N GLU A 141 0.90 -8.12 -24.86
CA GLU A 141 -0.08 -9.15 -24.55
C GLU A 141 0.60 -10.38 -23.92
N ALA A 142 1.73 -10.83 -24.50
CA ALA A 142 2.51 -11.92 -23.93
C ALA A 142 3.08 -11.56 -22.55
N PHE A 143 3.56 -10.32 -22.38
CA PHE A 143 4.01 -9.84 -21.08
C PHE A 143 2.88 -9.83 -20.05
N GLN A 144 1.70 -9.34 -20.42
CA GLN A 144 0.56 -9.27 -19.51
C GLN A 144 0.13 -10.67 -19.05
N ALA A 145 0.01 -11.63 -19.97
CA ALA A 145 -0.32 -13.01 -19.62
C ALA A 145 0.71 -13.63 -18.68
N ASP A 146 2.00 -13.47 -18.98
CA ASP A 146 3.08 -14.00 -18.16
C ASP A 146 3.17 -13.32 -16.79
N ALA A 147 3.02 -12.00 -16.74
CA ALA A 147 3.01 -11.22 -15.50
C ALA A 147 1.86 -11.62 -14.58
N ILE A 148 0.66 -11.90 -15.12
CA ILE A 148 -0.47 -12.42 -14.34
C ILE A 148 -0.10 -13.75 -13.68
N ASP A 149 0.51 -14.67 -14.42
CA ASP A 149 0.92 -15.97 -13.88
C ASP A 149 2.08 -15.85 -12.89
N ALA A 150 3.03 -14.95 -13.12
CA ALA A 150 4.10 -14.62 -12.19
C ALA A 150 3.54 -14.04 -10.88
N TRP A 151 2.53 -13.18 -10.95
CA TRP A 151 1.82 -12.66 -9.78
C TRP A 151 1.09 -13.75 -9.02
N LYS A 152 0.39 -14.68 -9.69
CA LYS A 152 -0.24 -15.83 -9.01
C LYS A 152 0.81 -16.63 -8.22
N ARG A 153 1.96 -16.94 -8.83
CA ARG A 153 3.07 -17.63 -8.15
C ARG A 153 3.59 -16.83 -6.96
N ARG A 154 3.79 -15.52 -7.12
CA ARG A 154 4.27 -14.63 -6.05
C ARG A 154 3.28 -14.57 -4.88
N LEU A 155 2.00 -14.35 -5.15
CA LEU A 155 0.94 -14.28 -4.14
C LEU A 155 0.72 -15.60 -3.41
N ALA A 156 1.01 -16.74 -4.04
CA ALA A 156 0.95 -18.05 -3.39
C ALA A 156 2.11 -18.29 -2.39
N GLN A 157 3.20 -17.53 -2.50
CA GLN A 157 4.34 -17.58 -1.58
C GLN A 157 4.22 -16.57 -0.43
N LEU A 158 3.33 -15.58 -0.58
CA LEU A 158 3.05 -14.59 0.45
C LEU A 158 1.97 -15.12 1.41
N PRO A 159 1.97 -14.67 2.68
CA PRO A 159 0.87 -14.95 3.60
C PRO A 159 -0.49 -14.58 2.98
N ALA A 160 -1.54 -15.30 3.38
CA ALA A 160 -2.90 -14.86 3.11
C ALA A 160 -3.14 -13.52 3.86
N ALA A 161 -3.88 -12.60 3.22
CA ALA A 161 -4.47 -11.47 3.93
C ALA A 161 -5.75 -11.91 4.64
#